data_AF-A0AA87J2M4-F1
#
_entry.id   AF-A0AA87J2M4-F1
#
_cell.length_a   1.000
_cell.length_b   1.000
_cell.length_c   1.000
_cell.angle_alpha   90.00
_cell.angle_beta   90.00
_cell.angle_gamma   90.00
#
_symmetry.space_group_name_H-M   'P 1'
#
loop_
_entity.id
_entity.type
_entity.pdbx_description
1 polymer ?
#
loop_
_entity_poly.entity_id
_entity_poly.type
_entity_poly.pdbx_seq_one_letter_code
_entity_poly.pdbx_strand_id
1 'polypeptide(L)'
;MRKILLSVAAVAALTSCVSSADEDVPTPAGQVLHQAKCNGSPNGCMKTAAKTCHGTYQVVDSSSNAGGLIADILPGPITWYRMSYQCGKSDGRMPTFAFRGQQYTPAPVVINQSAPSPLRTTNCNRYGNNVTCTSY
;
A
#
# COMPACT_ATOMS: atom_id res chain seq x y z
N MET A 1 -15.37 -35.91 -24.61
CA MET A 1 -15.71 -34.46 -24.76
C MET A 1 -16.42 -33.88 -23.53
N ARG A 2 -17.39 -34.58 -22.89
CA ARG A 2 -18.11 -34.12 -21.68
C ARG A 2 -17.24 -33.87 -20.43
N LYS A 3 -16.12 -34.59 -20.27
CA LYS A 3 -15.18 -34.44 -19.13
C LYS A 3 -14.28 -33.20 -19.23
N ILE A 4 -14.04 -32.67 -20.44
CA ILE A 4 -13.19 -31.49 -20.67
C ILE A 4 -13.97 -30.20 -20.37
N LEU A 5 -15.29 -30.21 -20.59
CA LEU A 5 -16.18 -29.09 -20.25
C LEU A 5 -16.29 -28.86 -18.73
N LEU A 6 -16.20 -29.93 -17.93
CA LEU A 6 -16.27 -29.82 -16.46
C LEU A 6 -14.99 -29.26 -15.84
N SER A 7 -13.82 -29.48 -16.45
CA SER A 7 -12.55 -28.96 -15.93
C SER A 7 -12.32 -27.48 -16.26
N VAL A 8 -12.89 -26.95 -17.35
CA VAL A 8 -12.80 -25.51 -17.68
C VAL A 8 -13.68 -24.66 -16.75
N ALA A 9 -14.84 -25.19 -16.30
CA ALA A 9 -15.73 -24.49 -15.38
C ALA A 9 -15.12 -24.30 -13.97
N ALA A 10 -14.24 -25.19 -13.52
CA ALA A 10 -13.62 -25.12 -12.20
C ALA A 10 -12.54 -24.03 -12.09
N VAL A 11 -11.90 -23.64 -13.20
CA VAL A 11 -10.84 -22.60 -13.21
C VAL A 11 -11.42 -21.19 -13.25
N ALA A 12 -12.63 -21.03 -13.82
CA ALA A 12 -13.33 -19.75 -13.88
C ALA A 12 -13.92 -19.29 -12.52
N ALA A 13 -13.99 -20.18 -11.52
CA ALA A 13 -14.55 -19.88 -10.21
C ALA A 13 -13.56 -19.22 -9.23
N LEU A 14 -12.29 -19.00 -9.63
CA LEU A 14 -11.25 -18.42 -8.77
C LEU A 14 -11.05 -16.90 -8.96
N THR A 15 -11.84 -16.25 -9.82
CA THR A 15 -11.70 -14.81 -10.11
C THR A 15 -12.71 -13.98 -9.32
N SER A 16 -12.48 -13.72 -8.03
CA SER A 16 -13.08 -12.55 -7.37
C SER A 16 -12.51 -12.29 -5.96
N CYS A 17 -11.30 -11.74 -5.89
CA CYS A 17 -10.92 -10.85 -4.78
C CYS A 17 -9.96 -9.77 -5.28
N VAL A 18 -10.28 -9.15 -6.42
CA VAL A 18 -9.69 -7.87 -6.81
C VAL A 18 -10.60 -6.79 -6.26
N SER A 19 -10.18 -6.13 -5.19
CA SER A 19 -10.82 -4.88 -4.76
C SER A 19 -10.51 -3.82 -5.81
N SER A 20 -11.49 -3.51 -6.65
CA SER A 20 -11.44 -2.42 -7.62
C SER A 20 -11.09 -1.12 -6.89
N ALA A 21 -10.33 -0.24 -7.56
CA ALA A 21 -9.83 1.00 -6.96
C ALA A 21 -10.91 2.09 -6.78
N ASP A 22 -12.13 1.84 -7.22
CA ASP A 22 -13.23 2.80 -7.35
C ASP A 22 -14.55 2.20 -6.81
N GLU A 23 -14.48 1.57 -5.64
CA GLU A 23 -15.67 1.05 -4.97
C GLU A 23 -16.26 2.15 -4.08
N ASP A 24 -17.45 2.63 -4.43
CA ASP A 24 -18.24 3.53 -3.60
C ASP A 24 -18.89 2.72 -2.47
N VAL A 25 -18.40 2.89 -1.24
CA VAL A 25 -18.88 2.11 -0.10
C VAL A 25 -19.82 2.98 0.76
N PRO A 26 -21.08 2.56 0.98
CA PRO A 26 -21.96 3.28 1.89
C PRO A 26 -21.43 3.18 3.33
N THR A 27 -21.32 4.33 4.00
CA THR A 27 -20.84 4.39 5.39
C THR A 27 -21.99 4.43 6.40
N PRO A 28 -21.75 4.05 7.68
CA PRO A 28 -22.76 4.15 8.73
C PRO A 28 -23.35 5.56 8.93
N ALA A 29 -22.64 6.60 8.50
CA ALA A 29 -23.10 7.98 8.55
C ALA A 29 -24.01 8.37 7.35
N GLY A 30 -24.31 7.44 6.45
CA GLY A 30 -25.11 7.68 5.25
C GLY A 30 -24.37 8.39 4.12
N GLN A 31 -23.07 8.68 4.28
CA GLN A 31 -22.23 9.24 3.23
C GLN A 31 -21.56 8.13 2.41
N VAL A 32 -21.26 8.43 1.15
CA VAL A 32 -20.49 7.54 0.27
C VAL A 32 -19.00 7.73 0.57
N LEU A 33 -18.30 6.61 0.80
CA LEU A 33 -16.85 6.56 0.88
C LEU A 33 -16.29 6.24 -0.51
N HIS A 34 -15.56 7.18 -1.09
CA HIS A 34 -14.83 7.00 -2.32
C HIS A 34 -13.44 6.45 -2.03
N GLN A 35 -12.88 5.67 -2.96
CA GLN A 35 -11.48 5.25 -2.94
C GLN A 35 -10.74 5.80 -4.16
N ALA A 36 -9.47 6.14 -3.97
CA ALA A 36 -8.53 6.44 -5.04
C ALA A 36 -7.26 5.62 -4.86
N LYS A 37 -6.79 5.03 -5.95
CA LYS A 37 -5.50 4.33 -6.04
C LYS A 37 -4.60 5.01 -7.05
N CYS A 38 -3.35 5.26 -6.65
CA CYS A 38 -2.38 6.00 -7.45
C CYS A 38 -1.00 5.36 -7.32
N ASN A 39 -0.12 5.55 -8.29
CA ASN A 39 1.28 5.12 -8.19
C ASN A 39 2.22 6.33 -8.35
N GLY A 40 3.45 6.18 -7.89
CA GLY A 40 4.52 7.15 -8.07
C GLY A 40 4.43 8.41 -7.19
N SER A 41 3.23 8.96 -6.96
CA SER A 41 3.04 10.13 -6.10
C SER A 41 1.66 10.16 -5.40
N PRO A 42 1.61 10.55 -4.11
CA PRO A 42 0.33 10.74 -3.40
C PRO A 42 -0.53 11.88 -3.97
N ASN A 43 0.08 12.83 -4.70
CA ASN A 43 -0.62 13.95 -5.32
C ASN A 43 -1.67 13.49 -6.34
N GLY A 44 -1.47 12.33 -6.98
CA GLY A 44 -2.46 11.74 -7.87
C GLY A 44 -3.79 11.50 -7.15
N CYS A 45 -3.73 11.01 -5.92
CA CYS A 45 -4.92 10.61 -5.17
C CYS A 45 -5.69 11.83 -4.67
N MET A 46 -4.99 12.86 -4.22
CA MET A 46 -5.60 14.14 -3.86
C MET A 46 -6.23 14.84 -5.06
N LYS A 47 -5.62 14.76 -6.25
CA LYS A 47 -6.19 15.29 -7.49
C LYS A 47 -7.46 14.53 -7.89
N THR A 48 -7.47 13.20 -7.78
CA THR A 48 -8.67 12.39 -8.03
C THR A 48 -9.79 12.78 -7.08
N ALA A 49 -9.53 12.90 -5.78
CA ALA A 49 -10.54 13.30 -4.81
C ALA A 49 -11.10 14.71 -5.07
N ALA A 50 -10.23 15.68 -5.36
CA ALA A 50 -10.65 17.03 -5.71
C ALA A 50 -11.54 17.04 -6.97
N LYS A 51 -11.20 16.21 -7.96
CA LYS A 51 -11.97 16.07 -9.20
C LYS A 51 -13.34 15.42 -8.94
N THR A 52 -13.40 14.36 -8.14
CA THR A 52 -14.65 13.65 -7.82
C THR A 52 -15.60 14.52 -7.01
N CYS A 53 -15.10 15.24 -6.00
CA CYS A 53 -15.95 16.00 -5.08
C CYS A 53 -16.32 17.40 -5.55
N HIS A 54 -15.71 17.89 -6.64
CA HIS A 54 -15.93 19.25 -7.16
C HIS A 54 -15.85 20.36 -6.08
N GLY A 55 -15.04 20.13 -5.04
CA GLY A 55 -15.05 20.93 -3.82
C GLY A 55 -14.22 20.31 -2.71
N THR A 56 -14.53 20.67 -1.46
CA THR A 56 -13.85 20.11 -0.29
C THR A 56 -14.17 18.64 -0.10
N TYR A 57 -13.21 17.92 0.47
CA TYR A 57 -13.36 16.53 0.84
C TYR A 57 -12.65 16.26 2.17
N GLN A 58 -13.16 15.26 2.88
CA GLN A 58 -12.55 14.71 4.08
C GLN A 58 -11.79 13.45 3.73
N VAL A 59 -10.51 13.38 4.07
CA VAL A 59 -9.78 12.12 4.01
C VAL A 59 -10.13 11.28 5.24
N VAL A 60 -10.54 10.04 5.00
CA VAL A 60 -10.89 9.07 6.05
C VAL A 60 -9.71 8.15 6.35
N ASP A 61 -9.02 7.67 5.30
CA ASP A 61 -7.83 6.83 5.45
C ASP A 61 -6.85 7.11 4.31
N SER A 62 -5.55 6.99 4.59
CA SER A 62 -4.50 7.07 3.56
C SER A 62 -3.35 6.13 3.88
N SER A 63 -2.87 5.43 2.87
CA SER A 63 -1.75 4.49 3.03
C SER A 63 -0.89 4.40 1.78
N SER A 64 0.35 3.97 1.96
CA SER A 64 1.24 3.58 0.87
C SER A 64 1.69 2.13 1.03
N ASN A 65 1.96 1.43 -0.07
CA ASN A 65 2.42 0.04 -0.06
C ASN A 65 3.49 -0.14 -1.16
N ALA A 66 4.40 -1.10 -0.97
CA ALA A 66 5.33 -1.50 -2.02
C ALA A 66 4.60 -2.42 -2.98
N GLY A 67 4.76 -2.20 -4.27
CA GLY A 67 4.15 -3.02 -5.30
C GLY A 67 5.04 -3.17 -6.53
N GLY A 68 4.65 -4.11 -7.38
CA GLY A 68 5.16 -4.24 -8.73
C GLY A 68 4.63 -3.12 -9.62
N LEU A 69 5.10 -3.11 -10.86
CA LEU A 69 4.70 -2.11 -11.88
C LEU A 69 3.21 -2.11 -12.19
N ILE A 70 2.54 -3.26 -12.06
CA ILE A 70 1.14 -3.44 -12.47
C ILE A 70 0.20 -3.54 -11.27
N ALA A 71 0.68 -4.02 -10.11
CA ALA A 71 -0.15 -4.24 -8.93
C ALA A 71 0.65 -4.14 -7.63
N ASP A 72 -0.05 -3.79 -6.55
CA ASP A 72 0.41 -3.75 -5.16
C ASP A 72 0.44 -5.13 -4.47
N ILE A 73 0.15 -6.22 -5.20
CA ILE A 73 0.12 -7.59 -4.65
C ILE A 73 1.53 -8.21 -4.58
N LEU A 74 2.40 -7.89 -5.54
CA LEU A 74 3.77 -8.38 -5.54
C LEU A 74 4.71 -7.28 -5.04
N PRO A 75 5.55 -7.53 -4.02
CA PRO A 75 6.51 -6.53 -3.56
C PRO A 75 7.44 -6.14 -4.72
N GLY A 76 7.62 -4.83 -4.92
CA GLY A 76 8.41 -4.29 -6.03
C GLY A 76 8.89 -2.86 -5.75
N PRO A 77 9.59 -2.23 -6.73
CA PRO A 77 10.21 -0.93 -6.53
C PRO A 77 9.22 0.23 -6.59
N ILE A 78 7.96 -0.01 -6.95
CA ILE A 78 6.95 1.03 -7.13
C ILE A 78 6.16 1.22 -5.86
N THR A 79 6.05 2.48 -5.41
CA THR A 79 5.15 2.84 -4.32
C THR A 79 3.75 3.09 -4.87
N TRP A 80 2.80 2.34 -4.33
CA TRP A 80 1.37 2.55 -4.55
C TRP A 80 0.76 3.30 -3.38
N TYR A 81 -0.16 4.21 -3.67
CA TYR A 81 -0.87 5.03 -2.72
C TYR A 81 -2.36 4.70 -2.80
N ARG A 82 -3.00 4.60 -1.65
CA ARG A 82 -4.45 4.40 -1.51
C ARG A 82 -5.00 5.48 -0.60
N MET A 83 -6.14 6.04 -0.95
CA MET A 83 -6.82 7.06 -0.18
C MET A 83 -8.31 6.80 -0.19
N SER A 84 -8.93 6.81 1.00
CA SER A 84 -10.39 6.79 1.15
C SER A 84 -10.86 8.17 1.58
N TYR A 85 -11.89 8.69 0.94
CA TYR A 85 -12.36 10.06 1.16
C TYR A 85 -13.87 10.18 1.01
N GLN A 86 -14.43 11.21 1.65
CA GLN A 86 -15.85 11.56 1.56
C GLN A 86 -15.97 13.00 1.09
N CYS A 87 -16.90 13.26 0.17
CA CYS A 87 -17.16 14.63 -0.27
C CYS A 87 -17.88 15.42 0.82
N GLY A 88 -17.49 16.68 1.01
CA GLY A 88 -18.08 17.56 2.02
C GLY A 88 -17.05 18.29 2.86
N LYS A 89 -17.41 18.60 4.11
CA LYS A 89 -16.58 19.42 5.00
C LYS A 89 -15.26 18.70 5.34
N SER A 90 -14.15 19.38 5.10
CA SER A 90 -12.82 18.92 5.51
C SER A 90 -12.52 19.35 6.95
N ASP A 91 -11.75 18.52 7.66
CA ASP A 91 -11.09 18.81 8.94
C ASP A 91 -9.77 19.59 8.77
N GLY A 92 -9.39 19.90 7.53
CA GLY A 92 -8.19 20.65 7.18
C GLY A 92 -6.89 19.85 7.32
N ARG A 93 -6.96 18.55 7.60
CA ARG A 93 -5.77 17.70 7.74
C ARG A 93 -5.35 17.14 6.39
N MET A 94 -4.05 17.23 6.12
CA MET A 94 -3.45 16.60 4.95
C MET A 94 -3.24 15.10 5.18
N PRO A 95 -3.49 14.25 4.17
CA PRO A 95 -3.19 12.82 4.26
C PRO A 95 -1.68 12.57 4.40
N THR A 96 -1.31 11.58 5.20
CA THR A 96 0.09 11.23 5.49
C THR A 96 0.60 10.07 4.65
N PHE A 97 -0.28 9.22 4.11
CA PHE A 97 0.07 8.03 3.32
C PHE A 97 1.10 7.13 3.99
N ALA A 98 0.88 6.83 5.28
CA ALA A 98 1.77 5.97 6.06
C ALA A 98 1.99 4.62 5.34
N PHE A 99 3.23 4.14 5.35
CA PHE A 99 3.59 2.88 4.72
C PHE A 99 2.96 1.71 5.48
N ARG A 100 2.21 0.87 4.76
CA ARG A 100 1.66 -0.41 5.22
C ARG A 100 2.43 -1.51 4.50
N GLY A 101 3.09 -2.37 5.25
CA GLY A 101 3.92 -3.44 4.70
C GLY A 101 5.05 -3.85 5.64
N GLN A 102 5.82 -4.85 5.22
CA GLN A 102 7.01 -5.28 5.95
C GLN A 102 8.01 -4.14 5.98
N GLN A 103 8.39 -3.72 7.19
CA GLN A 103 9.39 -2.70 7.42
C GLN A 103 10.54 -3.34 8.19
N TYR A 104 11.77 -3.13 7.73
CA TYR A 104 12.95 -3.60 8.43
C TYR A 104 13.05 -2.94 9.81
N THR A 105 13.05 -3.76 10.86
CA THR A 105 13.36 -3.35 12.23
C THR A 105 14.77 -3.83 12.57
N PRO A 106 15.78 -2.93 12.68
CA PRO A 106 17.12 -3.35 13.06
C PRO A 106 17.11 -3.98 14.45
N ALA A 107 17.94 -5.00 14.66
CA ALA A 107 18.15 -5.57 15.99
C ALA A 107 18.67 -4.47 16.95
N PRO A 108 18.21 -4.43 18.21
CA PRO A 108 18.74 -3.51 19.21
C PRO A 108 20.24 -3.68 19.35
N VAL A 109 21.00 -2.59 19.31
CA VAL A 109 22.44 -2.61 19.56
C VAL A 109 22.65 -2.88 21.05
N VAL A 110 22.99 -4.12 21.40
CA VAL A 110 23.40 -4.48 22.77
C VAL A 110 24.86 -4.07 22.95
N ILE A 111 25.10 -2.97 23.66
CA ILE A 111 26.46 -2.52 23.99
C ILE A 111 26.96 -3.35 25.19
N ASN A 112 27.47 -4.56 24.93
CA ASN A 112 28.19 -5.32 25.96
C ASN A 112 29.60 -4.75 26.10
N GLN A 113 29.86 -4.03 27.19
CA GLN A 113 31.13 -3.32 27.48
C GLN A 113 32.31 -4.25 27.86
N SER A 114 32.27 -5.55 27.50
CA SER A 114 33.14 -6.56 28.14
C SER A 114 33.87 -7.52 27.19
N ALA A 115 33.92 -7.24 25.88
CA ALA A 115 34.79 -7.98 24.97
C ALA A 115 35.21 -7.11 23.78
N PRO A 116 36.42 -7.26 23.23
CA PRO A 116 36.75 -6.68 21.94
C PRO A 116 35.87 -7.35 20.89
N SER A 117 34.76 -6.70 20.52
CA SER A 117 33.94 -7.12 19.40
C SER A 117 34.81 -7.12 18.14
N PRO A 118 34.83 -8.21 17.35
CA PRO A 118 35.38 -8.11 16.01
C PRO A 118 34.61 -7.01 15.27
N LEU A 119 35.34 -6.09 14.62
CA LEU A 119 34.79 -5.03 13.79
C LEU A 119 33.95 -5.66 12.68
N ARG A 120 32.67 -5.89 12.94
CA ARG A 120 31.73 -6.45 11.97
C ARG A 120 31.18 -5.31 11.14
N THR A 121 31.63 -5.20 9.90
CA THR A 121 31.11 -4.20 8.98
C THR A 121 29.84 -4.77 8.37
N THR A 122 28.70 -4.13 8.66
CA THR A 122 27.43 -4.51 8.03
C THR A 122 27.14 -3.54 6.91
N ASN A 123 27.20 -4.02 5.66
CA ASN A 123 26.82 -3.26 4.50
C ASN A 123 25.37 -3.60 4.13
N CYS A 124 24.49 -2.61 4.18
CA CYS A 124 23.09 -2.77 3.80
C CYS A 124 22.82 -2.05 2.47
N ASN A 125 22.41 -2.80 1.46
CA ASN A 125 21.91 -2.26 0.20
C ASN A 125 20.38 -2.22 0.23
N ARG A 126 19.81 -1.04 0.00
CA ARG A 126 18.37 -0.83 -0.09
C ARG A 126 17.96 -0.68 -1.56
N TYR A 127 17.11 -1.59 -2.04
CA TYR A 127 16.46 -1.48 -3.34
C TYR A 127 14.94 -1.42 -3.15
N GLY A 128 14.36 -0.23 -3.32
CA GLY A 128 12.97 0.03 -2.98
C GLY A 128 12.70 -0.24 -1.49
N ASN A 129 11.82 -1.20 -1.20
CA ASN A 129 11.53 -1.65 0.17
C ASN A 129 12.20 -2.97 0.56
N ASN A 130 13.07 -3.52 -0.28
CA ASN A 130 13.92 -4.64 0.10
C ASN A 130 15.25 -4.11 0.64
N VAL A 131 15.67 -4.61 1.81
CA VAL A 131 16.96 -4.28 2.43
C VAL A 131 17.74 -5.58 2.56
N THR A 132 18.84 -5.68 1.82
CA THR A 132 19.77 -6.79 1.92
C THR A 132 20.99 -6.32 2.69
N CYS A 133 21.19 -6.89 3.89
CA CYS A 133 22.36 -6.60 4.71
C CYS A 133 23.31 -7.79 4.71
N THR A 134 24.58 -7.52 4.42
CA THR A 134 25.67 -8.51 4.51
C THR A 134 26.63 -8.07 5.60
N SER A 135 26.81 -8.89 6.63
CA SER A 135 27.78 -8.66 7.70
C SER A 135 29.02 -9.52 7.46
N TYR A 136 30.20 -8.90 7.44
CA TYR A 136 31.49 -9.57 7.41
C TYR A 136 32.40 -9.04 8.52
#